data_AF-A0A6A0A3X2-F1
#
_entry.id   AF-A0A6A0A3X2-F1
#
_cell.length_a   1.000
_cell.length_b   1.000
_cell.length_c   1.000
_cell.angle_alpha   90.00
_cell.angle_beta   90.00
_cell.angle_gamma   90.00
#
_symmetry.space_group_name_H-M   'P 1'
#
loop_
_entity.id
_entity.type
_entity.pdbx_description
1 polymer ?
#
loop_
_entity_poly.entity_id
_entity_poly.type
_entity_poly.pdbx_seq_one_letter_code
_entity_poly.pdbx_strand_id
1 'polypeptide(L)'
;MPTSPQQHLVLVGGAKALGGWDPAAGLKLRWGLGHTWQGSALLPGDVECQLLATAGCSPSSIEAQVAHLQQQLTEVQAARAREVEALRVQLMAGSKALAEEEDTVESLHAQLGSRAAEVATLQQQLARAEATATAAMAAATTALGTALGLPSEMQPRAPAHMRAVNGNGSRNGTDSADLELHSTSTPLGATSSVAAATFNKLTEQLAVRQLELDISRRQIAEAASQRNAEVAHLRAELSDAVACRLREVEAARLATANEQIARQQDVSALQRQLAESETARARDVAALQAQLDAVLAAGSAEKARLTRQLSQACAAVEALEAQLHLQREVAAAQVKEGSTS
;
A
#
# COMPACT_ATOMS: atom_id res chain seq x y z
N MET A 1 -4.48 51.45 12.41
CA MET A 1 -4.38 49.99 12.31
C MET A 1 -5.55 49.46 11.50
N PRO A 2 -5.31 48.65 10.44
CA PRO A 2 -6.38 47.91 9.80
C PRO A 2 -6.91 46.87 10.79
N THR A 3 -8.23 46.80 10.95
CA THR A 3 -8.90 45.79 11.79
C THR A 3 -9.75 44.91 10.89
N SER A 4 -9.78 43.61 11.15
CA SER A 4 -10.67 42.68 10.44
C SER A 4 -12.12 42.93 10.85
N PRO A 5 -13.14 42.59 10.02
CA PRO A 5 -14.55 42.91 10.25
C PRO A 5 -15.18 42.45 11.59
N GLN A 6 -14.47 41.62 12.35
CA GLN A 6 -14.89 41.05 13.63
C GLN A 6 -13.96 41.41 14.80
N GLN A 7 -12.99 42.29 14.56
CA GLN A 7 -12.13 42.82 15.59
C GLN A 7 -12.73 44.09 16.18
N HIS A 8 -12.61 44.23 17.49
CA HIS A 8 -13.00 45.43 18.20
C HIS A 8 -11.76 46.02 18.88
N LEU A 9 -11.61 47.34 18.81
CA LEU A 9 -10.57 48.01 19.57
C LEU A 9 -11.09 48.30 20.98
N VAL A 10 -10.30 47.88 21.95
CA VAL A 10 -10.57 48.11 23.36
C VAL A 10 -9.40 48.89 23.95
N LEU A 11 -9.70 50.00 24.60
CA LEU A 11 -8.73 50.77 25.35
C LEU A 11 -8.72 50.27 26.79
N VAL A 12 -7.60 49.72 27.23
CA VAL A 12 -7.38 49.27 28.61
C VAL A 12 -6.40 50.18 29.32
N GLY A 13 -6.45 50.21 30.65
CA GLY A 13 -5.50 50.98 31.44
C GLY A 13 -5.67 50.73 32.93
N GLY A 14 -4.75 51.28 33.73
CA GLY A 14 -4.72 51.06 35.18
C GLY A 14 -5.94 51.63 35.92
N ALA A 15 -6.64 52.61 35.35
CA ALA A 15 -7.85 53.15 35.95
C ALA A 15 -9.03 52.18 35.84
N LYS A 16 -9.90 52.20 36.85
CA LYS A 16 -11.14 51.41 36.89
C LYS A 16 -12.08 51.71 35.71
N ALA A 17 -12.08 52.94 35.20
CA ALA A 17 -12.83 53.33 34.02
C ALA A 17 -12.31 52.71 32.71
N LEU A 18 -11.09 52.15 32.72
CA LEU A 18 -10.45 51.45 31.60
C LEU A 18 -10.27 49.94 31.90
N GLY A 19 -11.00 49.40 32.88
CA GLY A 19 -11.01 47.97 33.16
C GLY A 19 -9.82 47.45 33.98
N GLY A 20 -8.88 48.30 34.44
CA GLY A 20 -7.77 47.87 35.30
C GLY A 20 -6.86 46.84 34.62
N TRP A 21 -6.54 47.07 33.34
CA TRP A 21 -5.81 46.16 32.45
C TRP A 21 -6.54 44.87 32.03
N ASP A 22 -7.82 44.68 32.39
CA ASP A 22 -8.64 43.60 31.86
C ASP A 22 -9.25 43.97 30.48
N PRO A 23 -8.89 43.26 29.38
CA PRO A 23 -9.45 43.50 28.05
C PRO A 23 -10.96 43.27 27.95
N ALA A 24 -11.55 42.43 28.82
CA ALA A 24 -13.00 42.20 28.82
C ALA A 24 -13.78 43.39 29.41
N ALA A 25 -13.18 44.10 30.37
CA ALA A 25 -13.74 45.25 31.06
C ALA A 25 -13.27 46.60 30.50
N GLY A 26 -12.36 46.60 29.52
CA GLY A 26 -11.82 47.81 28.90
C GLY A 26 -12.86 48.62 28.12
N LEU A 27 -12.51 49.88 27.84
CA LEU A 27 -13.37 50.79 27.10
C LEU A 27 -13.45 50.37 25.64
N LYS A 28 -14.59 49.83 25.23
CA LYS A 28 -14.85 49.43 23.84
C LYS A 28 -15.02 50.67 22.97
N LEU A 29 -14.11 50.86 22.02
CA LEU A 29 -14.19 51.93 21.05
C LEU A 29 -15.20 51.57 19.95
N ARG A 30 -15.93 52.57 19.47
CA ARG A 30 -16.87 52.44 18.35
C ARG A 30 -16.28 53.07 17.10
N TRP A 31 -16.51 52.45 15.96
CA TRP A 31 -16.13 53.03 14.68
C TRP A 31 -17.03 54.23 14.38
N GLY A 32 -16.41 55.40 14.20
CA GLY A 32 -17.08 56.68 13.96
C GLY A 32 -16.87 57.20 12.54
N LEU A 33 -17.50 58.33 12.24
CA LEU A 33 -17.32 59.06 10.99
C LEU A 33 -15.84 59.46 10.80
N GLY A 34 -15.34 59.31 9.56
CA GLY A 34 -13.96 59.65 9.21
C GLY A 34 -12.92 58.55 9.51
N HIS A 35 -13.33 57.27 9.57
CA HIS A 35 -12.45 56.12 9.79
C HIS A 35 -11.66 56.19 11.10
N THR A 36 -12.25 56.78 12.14
CA THR A 36 -11.64 56.91 13.47
C THR A 36 -12.40 56.06 14.47
N TRP A 37 -11.65 55.41 15.37
CA TRP A 37 -12.22 54.73 16.52
C TRP A 37 -12.40 55.73 17.66
N GLN A 38 -13.60 55.80 18.23
CA GLN A 38 -13.96 56.79 19.23
C GLN A 38 -14.55 56.13 20.47
N GLY A 39 -14.20 56.66 21.63
CA GLY A 39 -14.72 56.28 22.93
C GLY A 39 -14.37 57.36 23.93
N SER A 40 -15.25 57.55 24.91
CA SER A 40 -15.10 58.60 25.92
C SER A 40 -15.19 57.99 27.31
N ALA A 41 -14.20 58.29 28.16
CA ALA A 41 -14.17 57.88 29.55
C ALA A 41 -13.64 59.02 30.42
N LEU A 42 -14.14 59.13 31.64
CA LEU A 42 -13.63 60.03 32.66
C LEU A 42 -12.51 59.33 33.43
N LEU A 43 -11.32 59.93 33.44
CA LEU A 43 -10.13 59.36 34.06
C LEU A 43 -9.69 60.20 35.26
N PRO A 44 -9.35 59.58 36.40
CA PRO A 44 -8.80 60.28 37.55
C PRO A 44 -7.30 60.54 37.32
N GLY A 45 -6.95 61.77 36.93
CA GLY A 45 -5.55 62.21 36.79
C GLY A 45 -4.80 61.57 35.62
N ASP A 46 -3.48 61.47 35.76
CA ASP A 46 -2.61 60.83 34.76
C ASP A 46 -2.75 59.30 34.83
N VAL A 47 -3.19 58.68 33.74
CA VAL A 47 -3.43 57.24 33.66
C VAL A 47 -2.73 56.65 32.45
N GLU A 48 -1.96 55.58 32.67
CA GLU A 48 -1.43 54.76 31.60
C GLU A 48 -2.54 53.95 30.93
N CYS A 49 -2.55 53.97 29.60
CA CYS A 49 -3.49 53.22 28.79
C CYS A 49 -2.82 52.61 27.57
N GLN A 50 -3.35 51.47 27.13
CA GLN A 50 -2.91 50.73 25.97
C GLN A 50 -4.11 50.33 25.12
N LEU A 51 -3.95 50.40 23.80
CA LEU A 51 -4.95 50.03 22.83
C LEU A 51 -4.75 48.57 22.40
N LEU A 52 -5.76 47.73 22.59
CA LEU A 52 -5.74 46.32 22.22
C LEU A 52 -6.79 46.04 21.14
N ALA A 53 -6.45 45.16 20.19
CA ALA A 53 -7.39 44.60 19.23
C ALA A 53 -7.84 43.23 19.72
N THR A 54 -9.10 43.09 20.12
CA THR A 54 -9.65 41.80 20.56
C THR A 54 -10.45 41.19 19.41
N ALA A 55 -10.18 39.93 19.10
CA ALA A 55 -11.03 39.14 18.21
C ALA A 55 -12.27 38.74 19.00
N GLY A 56 -13.43 39.26 18.61
CA GLY A 56 -14.69 38.89 19.23
C GLY A 56 -15.07 37.45 18.88
N CYS A 57 -14.49 36.44 19.54
CA CYS A 57 -15.09 35.12 19.55
C CYS A 57 -16.28 35.15 20.49
N SER A 58 -17.47 35.43 19.95
CA SER A 58 -18.70 35.20 20.69
C SER A 58 -18.81 33.70 21.03
N PRO A 59 -19.38 33.31 22.18
CA PRO A 59 -19.61 31.91 22.52
C PRO A 59 -20.41 31.17 21.41
N SER A 60 -21.32 31.87 20.74
CA SER A 60 -22.02 31.37 19.56
C SER A 60 -21.12 31.03 18.36
N SER A 61 -19.98 31.72 18.22
CA SER A 61 -19.00 31.43 17.16
C SER A 61 -18.18 30.18 17.48
N ILE A 62 -17.90 29.92 18.76
CA ILE A 62 -17.20 28.72 19.20
C ILE A 62 -18.11 27.50 19.07
N GLU A 63 -19.38 27.62 19.48
CA GLU A 63 -20.38 26.56 19.30
C GLU A 63 -20.61 26.23 17.82
N ALA A 64 -20.68 27.25 16.95
CA ALA A 64 -20.77 27.04 15.51
C ALA A 64 -19.51 26.34 14.95
N GLN A 65 -18.33 26.71 15.43
CA GLN A 65 -17.08 26.06 15.02
C GLN A 65 -17.02 24.60 15.47
N VAL A 66 -17.46 24.29 16.70
CA VAL A 66 -17.53 22.93 17.23
C VAL A 66 -18.53 22.09 16.43
N ALA A 67 -19.71 22.63 16.13
CA ALA A 67 -20.71 21.96 15.29
C ALA A 67 -20.17 21.66 13.88
N HIS A 68 -19.45 22.63 13.28
CA HIS A 68 -18.81 22.43 11.99
C HIS A 68 -17.73 21.34 12.03
N LEU A 69 -16.88 21.32 13.05
CA LEU A 69 -15.86 20.28 13.22
C LEU A 69 -16.47 18.90 13.48
N GLN A 70 -17.57 18.82 14.23
CA GLN A 70 -18.31 17.58 14.42
C GLN A 70 -18.90 17.06 13.12
N GLN A 71 -19.44 17.95 12.29
CA GLN A 71 -19.92 17.59 10.96
C GLN A 71 -18.78 17.06 10.07
N GLN A 72 -17.64 17.76 10.03
CA GLN A 72 -16.46 17.31 9.27
C GLN A 72 -15.97 15.94 9.75
N LEU A 73 -15.92 15.70 11.06
CA LEU A 73 -15.53 14.40 11.61
C LEU A 73 -16.48 13.30 11.14
N THR A 74 -17.79 13.58 11.12
CA THR A 74 -18.81 12.62 10.68
C THR A 74 -18.66 12.30 9.19
N GLU A 75 -18.38 13.30 8.36
CA GLU A 75 -18.11 13.12 6.93
C GLU A 75 -16.85 12.29 6.68
N VAL A 76 -15.77 12.56 7.40
CA VAL A 76 -14.52 11.78 7.32
C VAL A 76 -14.73 10.34 7.77
N GLN A 77 -15.49 10.11 8.85
CA GLN A 77 -15.81 8.76 9.32
C GLN A 77 -16.65 7.99 8.28
N ALA A 78 -17.63 8.64 7.66
CA ALA A 78 -18.43 8.04 6.59
C ALA A 78 -17.59 7.73 5.35
N ALA A 79 -16.68 8.62 4.95
CA ALA A 79 -15.77 8.39 3.83
C ALA A 79 -14.85 7.20 4.09
N ARG A 80 -14.25 7.13 5.29
CA ARG A 80 -13.40 6.00 5.71
C ARG A 80 -14.16 4.67 5.73
N ALA A 81 -15.41 4.67 6.20
CA ALA A 81 -16.24 3.47 6.19
C ALA A 81 -16.50 2.94 4.76
N ARG A 82 -16.75 3.85 3.81
CA ARG A 82 -16.92 3.48 2.38
C ARG A 82 -15.64 2.92 1.78
N GLU A 83 -14.49 3.51 2.11
CA GLU A 83 -13.19 3.03 1.63
C GLU A 83 -12.87 1.63 2.18
N VAL A 84 -13.11 1.39 3.47
CA VAL A 84 -12.92 0.07 4.08
C VAL A 84 -13.81 -0.98 3.41
N GLU A 85 -15.07 -0.65 3.13
CA GLU A 85 -15.99 -1.59 2.46
C GLU A 85 -15.55 -1.85 1.00
N ALA A 86 -15.10 -0.82 0.27
CA ALA A 86 -14.57 -0.99 -1.07
C ALA A 86 -13.33 -1.90 -1.09
N LEU A 87 -12.40 -1.71 -0.15
CA LEU A 87 -11.21 -2.57 0.00
C LEU A 87 -11.60 -4.00 0.37
N ARG A 88 -12.62 -4.19 1.22
CA ARG A 88 -13.13 -5.52 1.56
C ARG A 88 -13.70 -6.25 0.35
N VAL A 89 -14.49 -5.56 -0.48
CA VAL A 89 -15.03 -6.11 -1.74
C VAL A 89 -13.89 -6.47 -2.69
N GLN A 90 -12.87 -5.62 -2.84
CA GLN A 90 -11.70 -5.91 -3.65
C GLN A 90 -10.92 -7.13 -3.15
N LEU A 91 -10.74 -7.27 -1.83
CA LEU A 91 -10.08 -8.41 -1.22
C LEU A 91 -10.84 -9.72 -1.51
N MET A 92 -12.16 -9.71 -1.38
CA MET A 92 -13.01 -10.87 -1.67
C MET A 92 -13.01 -11.24 -3.16
N ALA A 93 -12.96 -10.24 -4.05
CA ALA A 93 -12.80 -10.50 -5.48
C ALA A 93 -11.43 -11.09 -5.80
N GLY A 94 -10.37 -10.56 -5.18
CA GLY A 94 -9.00 -11.06 -5.32
C GLY A 94 -8.83 -12.49 -4.82
N SER A 95 -9.42 -12.84 -3.66
CA SER A 95 -9.36 -14.21 -3.13
C SER A 95 -10.11 -15.19 -4.02
N LYS A 96 -11.23 -14.78 -4.61
CA LYS A 96 -11.95 -15.60 -5.59
C LYS A 96 -11.13 -15.83 -6.85
N ALA A 97 -10.51 -14.79 -7.39
CA ALA A 97 -9.64 -14.92 -8.57
C ALA A 97 -8.44 -15.85 -8.30
N LEU A 98 -7.88 -15.80 -7.09
CA LEU A 98 -6.76 -16.67 -6.69
C LEU A 98 -7.19 -18.14 -6.60
N ALA A 99 -8.42 -18.41 -6.11
CA ALA A 99 -8.98 -19.76 -6.08
C ALA A 99 -9.24 -20.30 -7.50
N GLU A 100 -9.75 -19.45 -8.41
CA GLU A 100 -9.92 -19.81 -9.83
C GLU A 100 -8.56 -20.11 -10.49
N GLU A 101 -7.50 -19.36 -10.15
CA GLU A 101 -6.15 -19.64 -10.63
C GLU A 101 -5.61 -20.98 -10.09
N GLU A 102 -5.83 -21.28 -8.81
CA GLU A 102 -5.45 -22.56 -8.20
C GLU A 102 -6.13 -23.76 -8.90
N ASP A 103 -7.43 -23.67 -9.19
CA ASP A 103 -8.17 -24.68 -9.95
C ASP A 103 -7.59 -24.88 -11.36
N THR A 104 -7.18 -23.79 -12.04
CA THR A 104 -6.55 -23.90 -13.36
C THR A 104 -5.18 -24.56 -13.30
N VAL A 105 -4.38 -24.26 -12.28
CA VAL A 105 -3.07 -24.87 -12.06
C VAL A 105 -3.21 -26.36 -11.79
N GLU A 106 -4.18 -26.77 -10.97
CA GLU A 106 -4.45 -28.18 -10.68
C GLU A 106 -4.89 -28.95 -11.94
N SER A 107 -5.76 -28.35 -12.76
CA SER A 107 -6.15 -28.89 -14.07
C SER A 107 -4.94 -29.05 -15.02
N LEU A 108 -4.08 -28.03 -15.12
CA LEU A 108 -2.87 -28.10 -15.95
C LEU A 108 -1.89 -29.17 -15.44
N HIS A 109 -1.76 -29.32 -14.12
CA HIS A 109 -0.92 -30.36 -13.53
C HIS A 109 -1.44 -31.76 -13.88
N ALA A 110 -2.75 -31.98 -13.81
CA ALA A 110 -3.38 -33.23 -14.22
C ALA A 110 -3.16 -33.52 -15.72
N GLN A 111 -3.28 -32.51 -16.58
CA GLN A 111 -3.02 -32.65 -18.01
C GLN A 111 -1.54 -32.99 -18.31
N LEU A 112 -0.60 -32.36 -17.61
CA LEU A 112 0.82 -32.69 -17.72
C LEU A 112 1.11 -34.12 -17.27
N GLY A 113 0.49 -34.57 -16.17
CA GLY A 113 0.58 -35.96 -15.71
C GLY A 113 0.07 -36.95 -16.75
N SER A 114 -1.09 -36.68 -17.37
CA SER A 114 -1.64 -37.51 -18.45
C SER A 114 -0.72 -37.55 -19.68
N ARG A 115 -0.20 -36.41 -20.12
CA ARG A 115 0.75 -36.36 -21.25
C ARG A 115 2.06 -37.06 -20.94
N ALA A 116 2.58 -36.96 -19.71
CA ALA A 116 3.79 -37.66 -19.31
C ALA A 116 3.60 -39.18 -19.36
N ALA A 117 2.44 -39.68 -18.95
CA ALA A 117 2.09 -41.10 -19.08
C ALA A 117 2.00 -41.53 -20.55
N GLU A 118 1.37 -40.73 -21.41
CA GLU A 118 1.30 -41.00 -22.85
C GLU A 118 2.70 -41.07 -23.49
N VAL A 119 3.58 -40.12 -23.18
CA VAL A 119 4.98 -40.14 -23.63
C VAL A 119 5.71 -41.40 -23.18
N ALA A 120 5.51 -41.84 -21.93
CA ALA A 120 6.11 -43.08 -21.43
C ALA A 120 5.60 -44.31 -22.21
N THR A 121 4.32 -44.36 -22.55
CA THR A 121 3.77 -45.46 -23.38
C THR A 121 4.33 -45.46 -24.80
N LEU A 122 4.45 -44.28 -25.43
CA LEU A 122 5.04 -44.15 -26.77
C LEU A 122 6.52 -44.54 -26.78
N GLN A 123 7.28 -44.16 -25.75
CA GLN A 123 8.68 -44.59 -25.58
C GLN A 123 8.79 -46.12 -25.45
N GLN A 124 7.88 -46.76 -24.72
CA GLN A 124 7.85 -48.21 -24.60
C GLN A 124 7.50 -48.90 -25.92
N GLN A 125 6.55 -48.35 -26.68
CA GLN A 125 6.18 -48.86 -28.00
C GLN A 125 7.34 -48.74 -29.00
N LEU A 126 8.05 -47.61 -28.99
CA LEU A 126 9.24 -47.40 -29.82
C LEU A 126 10.33 -48.43 -29.49
N ALA A 127 10.64 -48.63 -28.22
CA ALA A 127 11.65 -49.62 -27.80
C ALA A 127 11.28 -51.05 -28.24
N ARG A 128 9.99 -51.41 -28.20
CA ARG A 128 9.51 -52.70 -28.72
C ARG A 128 9.65 -52.80 -30.24
N ALA A 129 9.27 -51.74 -30.97
CA ALA A 129 9.39 -51.70 -32.42
C ALA A 129 10.86 -51.85 -32.85
N GLU A 130 11.78 -51.15 -32.21
CA GLU A 130 13.22 -51.26 -32.44
C GLU A 130 13.74 -52.69 -32.17
N ALA A 131 13.32 -53.31 -31.08
CA ALA A 131 13.68 -54.70 -30.77
C ALA A 131 13.15 -55.68 -31.83
N THR A 132 11.90 -55.51 -32.28
CA THR A 132 11.32 -56.37 -33.33
C THR A 132 12.00 -56.19 -34.69
N ALA A 133 12.34 -54.96 -35.06
CA ALA A 133 13.07 -54.68 -36.30
C ALA A 133 14.48 -55.29 -36.26
N THR A 134 15.17 -55.16 -35.12
CA THR A 134 16.50 -55.78 -34.92
C THR A 134 16.43 -57.30 -35.03
N ALA A 135 15.41 -57.93 -34.44
CA ALA A 135 15.21 -59.37 -34.53
C ALA A 135 14.87 -59.84 -35.95
N ALA A 136 14.01 -59.10 -36.65
CA ALA A 136 13.66 -59.39 -38.05
C ALA A 136 14.87 -59.27 -38.97
N MET A 137 15.70 -58.25 -38.77
CA MET A 137 16.94 -58.06 -39.53
C MET A 137 17.95 -59.17 -39.25
N ALA A 138 18.10 -59.59 -37.99
CA ALA A 138 18.94 -60.75 -37.64
C ALA A 138 18.43 -62.03 -38.31
N ALA A 139 17.12 -62.30 -38.27
CA ALA A 139 16.51 -63.47 -38.91
C ALA A 139 16.69 -63.46 -40.44
N ALA A 140 16.53 -62.30 -41.10
CA ALA A 140 16.76 -62.15 -42.52
C ALA A 140 18.23 -62.41 -42.88
N THR A 141 19.16 -61.91 -42.07
CA THR A 141 20.60 -62.14 -42.25
C THR A 141 20.94 -63.63 -42.11
N THR A 142 20.37 -64.31 -41.10
CA THR A 142 20.55 -65.76 -40.93
C THR A 142 19.97 -66.54 -42.11
N ALA A 143 18.76 -66.21 -42.56
CA ALA A 143 18.11 -66.88 -43.69
C ALA A 143 18.91 -66.73 -45.00
N LEU A 144 19.47 -65.54 -45.26
CA LEU A 144 20.38 -65.30 -46.39
C LEU A 144 21.66 -66.15 -46.27
N GLY A 145 22.27 -66.20 -45.08
CA GLY A 145 23.44 -67.05 -44.83
C GLY A 145 23.19 -68.53 -45.08
N THR A 146 22.00 -69.03 -44.70
CA THR A 146 21.58 -70.41 -44.98
C THR A 146 21.34 -70.65 -46.47
N ALA A 147 20.65 -69.73 -47.15
CA ALA A 147 20.34 -69.87 -48.58
C ALA A 147 21.59 -69.87 -49.47
N LEU A 148 22.66 -69.17 -49.05
CA LEU A 148 23.93 -69.08 -49.78
C LEU A 148 24.91 -70.23 -49.46
N GLY A 149 24.55 -71.19 -48.59
CA GLY A 149 25.38 -72.35 -48.29
C GLY A 149 26.69 -72.04 -47.57
N LEU A 150 26.77 -70.89 -46.89
CA LEU A 150 27.96 -70.50 -46.13
C LEU A 150 28.15 -71.44 -44.93
N PRO A 151 29.35 -72.00 -44.70
CA PRO A 151 29.62 -72.85 -43.54
C PRO A 151 29.38 -72.05 -42.25
N SER A 152 28.88 -72.70 -41.19
CA SER A 152 28.43 -72.05 -39.94
C SER A 152 29.48 -71.14 -39.27
N GLU A 153 30.76 -71.25 -39.61
CA GLU A 153 31.84 -70.39 -39.12
C GLU A 153 31.96 -69.03 -39.84
N MET A 154 31.33 -68.86 -41.02
CA MET A 154 31.32 -67.60 -41.79
C MET A 154 29.98 -66.86 -41.78
N GLN A 155 28.98 -67.34 -41.03
CA GLN A 155 27.75 -66.56 -40.82
C GLN A 155 28.05 -65.31 -39.98
N PRO A 156 27.62 -64.11 -40.41
CA PRO A 156 27.85 -62.89 -39.64
C PRO A 156 27.15 -63.03 -38.29
N ARG A 157 27.94 -63.10 -37.21
CA ARG A 157 27.44 -63.08 -35.84
C ARG A 157 26.63 -61.80 -35.65
N ALA A 158 25.41 -61.94 -35.12
CA ALA A 158 24.55 -60.80 -34.77
C ALA A 158 25.38 -59.73 -34.01
N PRO A 159 25.25 -58.45 -34.36
CA PRO A 159 26.03 -57.40 -33.73
C PRO A 159 25.73 -57.40 -32.23
N ALA A 160 26.75 -57.69 -31.43
CA ALA A 160 26.68 -57.59 -29.99
C ALA A 160 26.22 -56.17 -29.63
N HIS A 161 25.17 -56.07 -28.82
CA HIS A 161 24.54 -54.82 -28.39
C HIS A 161 25.58 -53.82 -27.87
N MET A 162 26.03 -52.90 -28.73
CA MET A 162 26.76 -51.72 -28.32
C MET A 162 25.73 -50.75 -27.76
N ARG A 163 25.58 -50.75 -26.44
CA ARG A 163 24.83 -49.73 -25.71
C ARG A 163 25.50 -48.39 -26.01
N ALA A 164 24.86 -47.54 -26.81
CA ALA A 164 25.33 -46.21 -27.10
C ALA A 164 25.40 -45.39 -25.80
N VAL A 165 26.61 -45.25 -25.26
CA VAL A 165 26.93 -44.20 -24.30
C VAL A 165 26.99 -42.90 -25.10
N ASN A 166 26.14 -41.96 -24.71
CA ASN A 166 26.03 -40.64 -25.29
C ASN A 166 27.40 -39.94 -25.20
N GLY A 167 28.03 -39.73 -26.36
CA GLY A 167 29.34 -39.07 -26.47
C GLY A 167 29.38 -38.22 -27.73
N ASN A 168 29.23 -36.91 -27.55
CA ASN A 168 29.55 -35.91 -28.57
C ASN A 168 30.99 -36.12 -29.06
N GLY A 169 31.16 -36.38 -30.36
CA GLY A 169 32.49 -36.60 -30.92
C GLY A 169 32.49 -36.73 -32.43
N SER A 170 32.74 -35.60 -33.09
CA SER A 170 33.22 -35.47 -34.46
C SER A 170 34.26 -36.53 -34.84
N ARG A 171 34.11 -37.18 -36.00
CA ARG A 171 35.23 -37.53 -36.90
C ARG A 171 34.74 -38.06 -38.25
N ASN A 172 35.14 -37.35 -39.30
CA ASN A 172 35.22 -37.82 -40.68
C ASN A 172 36.17 -39.00 -40.79
N GLY A 173 35.82 -39.99 -41.61
CA GLY A 173 36.68 -41.11 -41.97
C GLY A 173 36.06 -41.88 -43.13
N THR A 174 36.43 -41.48 -44.34
CA THR A 174 36.28 -42.23 -45.58
C THR A 174 37.11 -43.51 -45.49
N ASP A 175 36.53 -44.67 -45.77
CA ASP A 175 37.29 -45.82 -46.28
C ASP A 175 36.38 -46.69 -47.16
N SER A 176 36.72 -46.69 -48.46
CA SER A 176 36.23 -47.62 -49.46
C SER A 176 36.84 -48.99 -49.24
N ALA A 177 36.01 -50.03 -49.21
CA ALA A 177 36.46 -51.41 -49.39
C ALA A 177 35.76 -51.98 -50.63
N ASP A 178 36.54 -52.06 -51.72
CA ASP A 178 36.22 -52.87 -52.90
C ASP A 178 36.16 -54.36 -52.50
N LEU A 179 35.04 -55.01 -52.83
CA LEU A 179 34.87 -56.45 -52.71
C LEU A 179 34.23 -56.95 -54.01
N GLU A 180 35.09 -57.31 -54.96
CA GLU A 180 34.73 -58.02 -56.19
C GLU A 180 34.31 -59.45 -55.84
N LEU A 181 33.02 -59.76 -55.97
CA LEU A 181 32.50 -61.14 -55.91
C LEU A 181 32.25 -61.66 -57.33
N HIS A 182 33.02 -62.69 -57.68
CA HIS A 182 32.91 -63.44 -58.93
C HIS A 182 31.57 -64.17 -59.01
N SER A 183 30.77 -63.84 -60.04
CA SER A 183 29.53 -64.53 -60.36
C SER A 183 29.80 -65.83 -61.12
N THR A 184 29.40 -66.99 -60.56
CA THR A 184 29.29 -68.24 -61.32
C THR A 184 27.81 -68.55 -61.56
N SER A 185 27.42 -68.44 -62.83
CA SER A 185 26.07 -68.69 -63.33
C SER A 185 25.86 -70.18 -63.58
N THR A 186 24.74 -70.72 -63.09
CA THR A 186 24.11 -71.94 -63.65
C THR A 186 22.64 -71.63 -63.97
N PRO A 187 22.15 -71.90 -65.19
CA PRO A 187 20.78 -71.53 -65.58
C PRO A 187 19.81 -72.70 -65.35
N LEU A 188 18.71 -72.44 -64.65
CA LEU A 188 17.52 -73.30 -64.64
C LEU A 188 16.37 -72.59 -65.38
N GLY A 189 15.67 -73.37 -66.20
CA GLY A 189 14.88 -72.92 -67.34
C GLY A 189 13.50 -72.31 -67.04
N ALA A 190 13.10 -71.43 -67.96
CA ALA A 190 11.77 -71.12 -68.49
C ALA A 190 10.58 -70.75 -67.58
N THR A 191 10.62 -70.91 -66.25
CA THR A 191 9.73 -70.18 -65.31
C THR A 191 10.38 -68.88 -64.78
N SER A 192 11.65 -68.68 -65.15
CA SER A 192 12.56 -67.62 -64.67
C SER A 192 12.20 -66.20 -65.10
N SER A 193 11.60 -65.98 -66.28
CA SER A 193 11.35 -64.62 -66.79
C SER A 193 10.29 -63.86 -66.00
N VAL A 194 9.17 -64.50 -65.65
CA VAL A 194 8.09 -63.85 -64.88
C VAL A 194 8.51 -63.67 -63.42
N ALA A 195 9.23 -64.63 -62.85
CA ALA A 195 9.78 -64.53 -61.49
C ALA A 195 10.83 -63.40 -61.39
N ALA A 196 11.73 -63.28 -62.37
CA ALA A 196 12.73 -62.22 -62.43
C ALA A 196 12.09 -60.83 -62.62
N ALA A 197 11.07 -60.72 -63.49
CA ALA A 197 10.34 -59.47 -63.69
C ALA A 197 9.57 -59.05 -62.41
N THR A 198 8.98 -60.01 -61.70
CA THR A 198 8.27 -59.76 -60.44
C THR A 198 9.24 -59.36 -59.33
N PHE A 199 10.40 -60.02 -59.24
CA PHE A 199 11.47 -59.66 -58.30
C PHE A 199 11.99 -58.24 -58.54
N ASN A 200 12.30 -57.88 -59.79
CA ASN A 200 12.75 -56.52 -60.13
C ASN A 200 11.71 -55.46 -59.76
N LYS A 201 10.43 -55.72 -60.06
CA LYS A 201 9.32 -54.82 -59.68
C LYS A 201 9.19 -54.66 -58.17
N LEU A 202 9.36 -55.72 -57.39
CA LEU A 202 9.33 -55.65 -55.92
C LEU A 202 10.54 -54.88 -55.38
N THR A 203 11.73 -55.05 -55.96
CA THR A 203 12.94 -54.31 -55.58
C THR A 203 12.78 -52.81 -55.85
N GLU A 204 12.21 -52.44 -57.00
CA GLU A 204 11.89 -51.03 -57.30
C GLU A 204 10.85 -50.47 -56.33
N GLN A 205 9.78 -51.23 -56.04
CA GLN A 205 8.77 -50.81 -55.05
C GLN A 205 9.36 -50.66 -53.64
N LEU A 206 10.27 -51.54 -53.24
CA LEU A 206 10.98 -51.45 -51.97
C LEU A 206 11.87 -50.20 -51.92
N ALA A 207 12.62 -49.92 -53.00
CA ALA A 207 13.47 -48.73 -53.09
C ALA A 207 12.64 -47.43 -53.01
N VAL A 208 11.49 -47.38 -53.69
CA VAL A 208 10.57 -46.23 -53.61
C VAL A 208 10.01 -46.07 -52.19
N ARG A 209 9.56 -47.16 -51.56
CA ARG A 209 9.06 -47.13 -50.17
C ARG A 209 10.14 -46.71 -49.17
N GLN A 210 11.38 -47.14 -49.37
CA GLN A 210 12.51 -46.74 -48.54
C GLN A 210 12.78 -45.23 -48.67
N LEU A 211 12.74 -44.70 -49.90
CA LEU A 211 12.88 -43.27 -50.14
C LEU A 211 11.75 -42.46 -49.49
N GLU A 212 10.49 -42.91 -49.60
CA GLU A 212 9.36 -42.28 -48.93
C GLU A 212 9.55 -42.22 -47.40
N LEU A 213 9.98 -43.33 -46.79
CA LEU A 213 10.27 -43.38 -45.35
C LEU A 213 11.40 -42.42 -44.97
N ASP A 214 12.46 -42.31 -45.77
CA ASP A 214 13.57 -41.41 -45.50
C ASP A 214 13.18 -39.94 -45.66
N ILE A 215 12.26 -39.62 -46.56
CA ILE A 215 11.67 -38.27 -46.68
C ILE A 215 10.82 -37.97 -45.45
N SER A 216 9.92 -38.87 -45.05
CA SER A 216 9.09 -38.67 -43.85
C SER A 216 9.93 -38.53 -42.58
N ARG A 217 10.99 -39.33 -42.43
CA ARG A 217 11.93 -39.21 -41.31
C ARG A 217 12.62 -37.84 -41.27
N ARG A 218 13.05 -37.33 -42.42
CA ARG A 218 13.62 -35.98 -42.52
C ARG A 218 12.61 -34.90 -42.13
N GLN A 219 11.40 -34.97 -42.66
CA GLN A 219 10.34 -34.02 -42.31
C GLN A 219 10.00 -34.02 -40.82
N ILE A 220 9.94 -35.20 -40.18
CA ILE A 220 9.73 -35.32 -38.73
C ILE A 220 10.90 -34.71 -37.95
N ALA A 221 12.15 -34.95 -38.37
CA ALA A 221 13.33 -34.40 -37.72
C ALA A 221 13.38 -32.86 -37.83
N GLU A 222 13.06 -32.31 -39.00
CA GLU A 222 12.97 -30.86 -39.22
C GLU A 222 11.86 -30.23 -38.38
N ALA A 223 10.65 -30.82 -38.37
CA ALA A 223 9.53 -30.35 -37.55
C ALA A 223 9.84 -30.42 -36.04
N ALA A 224 10.51 -31.49 -35.59
CA ALA A 224 10.95 -31.62 -34.21
C ALA A 224 12.02 -30.57 -33.84
N SER A 225 12.95 -30.28 -34.75
CA SER A 225 13.97 -29.24 -34.56
C SER A 225 13.34 -27.85 -34.46
N GLN A 226 12.42 -27.51 -35.36
CA GLN A 226 11.68 -26.24 -35.34
C GLN A 226 10.89 -26.09 -34.03
N ARG A 227 10.12 -27.11 -33.65
CA ARG A 227 9.36 -27.09 -32.39
C ARG A 227 10.26 -26.94 -31.16
N ASN A 228 11.42 -27.59 -31.14
CA ASN A 228 12.38 -27.44 -30.05
C ASN A 228 12.96 -26.02 -29.98
N ALA A 229 13.23 -25.39 -31.13
CA ALA A 229 13.69 -24.01 -31.19
C ALA A 229 12.61 -23.03 -30.69
N GLU A 230 11.35 -23.22 -31.09
CA GLU A 230 10.21 -22.43 -30.59
C GLU A 230 10.02 -22.58 -29.08
N VAL A 231 10.07 -23.80 -28.55
CA VAL A 231 9.96 -24.04 -27.10
C VAL A 231 11.14 -23.39 -26.36
N ALA A 232 12.35 -23.42 -26.90
CA ALA A 232 13.50 -22.75 -26.31
C ALA A 232 13.32 -21.22 -26.29
N HIS A 233 12.81 -20.63 -27.37
CA HIS A 233 12.51 -19.20 -27.45
C HIS A 233 11.45 -18.79 -26.42
N LEU A 234 10.31 -19.49 -26.39
CA LEU A 234 9.22 -19.21 -25.44
C LEU A 234 9.66 -19.36 -23.99
N ARG A 235 10.54 -20.32 -23.68
CA ARG A 235 11.13 -20.47 -22.35
C ARG A 235 12.02 -19.30 -21.97
N ALA A 236 12.80 -18.77 -22.91
CA ALA A 236 13.62 -17.59 -22.68
C ALA A 236 12.75 -16.35 -22.44
N GLU A 237 11.74 -16.12 -23.28
CA GLU A 237 10.78 -15.01 -23.11
C GLU A 237 10.04 -15.09 -21.77
N LEU A 238 9.57 -16.28 -21.38
CA LEU A 238 8.91 -16.47 -20.10
C LEU A 238 9.87 -16.21 -18.93
N SER A 239 11.11 -16.67 -19.02
CA SER A 239 12.14 -16.42 -18.01
C SER A 239 12.41 -14.93 -17.84
N ASP A 240 12.55 -14.20 -18.94
CA ASP A 240 12.78 -12.75 -18.92
C ASP A 240 11.56 -11.98 -18.40
N ALA A 241 10.35 -12.38 -18.79
CA ALA A 241 9.10 -11.80 -18.28
C ALA A 241 8.95 -12.01 -16.76
N VAL A 242 9.24 -13.22 -16.27
CA VAL A 242 9.23 -13.53 -14.83
C VAL A 242 10.28 -12.71 -14.09
N ALA A 243 11.51 -12.61 -14.62
CA ALA A 243 12.55 -11.78 -14.01
C ALA A 243 12.18 -10.30 -13.96
N CYS A 244 11.51 -9.78 -15.00
CA CYS A 244 11.00 -8.41 -15.03
C CYS A 244 9.92 -8.19 -13.97
N ARG A 245 8.92 -9.08 -13.90
CA ARG A 245 7.85 -9.02 -12.90
C ARG A 245 8.35 -9.13 -11.46
N LEU A 246 9.34 -9.99 -11.20
CA LEU A 246 9.95 -10.11 -9.88
C LEU A 246 10.59 -8.79 -9.42
N ARG A 247 11.34 -8.11 -10.31
CA ARG A 247 11.92 -6.80 -9.99
C ARG A 247 10.86 -5.73 -9.72
N GLU A 248 9.78 -5.72 -10.48
CA GLU A 248 8.66 -4.80 -10.25
C GLU A 248 7.99 -5.06 -8.88
N VAL A 249 7.77 -6.33 -8.53
CA VAL A 249 7.20 -6.70 -7.22
C VAL A 249 8.13 -6.32 -6.08
N GLU A 250 9.44 -6.53 -6.22
CA GLU A 250 10.42 -6.10 -5.22
C GLU A 250 10.46 -4.57 -5.06
N ALA A 251 10.44 -3.83 -6.17
CA ALA A 251 10.38 -2.38 -6.14
C ALA A 251 9.09 -1.87 -5.46
N ALA A 252 7.94 -2.48 -5.78
CA ALA A 252 6.65 -2.14 -5.16
C ALA A 252 6.63 -2.45 -3.66
N ARG A 253 7.21 -3.58 -3.24
CA ARG A 253 7.37 -3.94 -1.82
C ARG A 253 8.22 -2.92 -1.07
N LEU A 254 9.35 -2.51 -1.64
CA LEU A 254 10.21 -1.48 -1.04
C LEU A 254 9.51 -0.12 -0.96
N ALA A 255 8.80 0.28 -2.02
CA ALA A 255 8.02 1.53 -2.01
C ALA A 255 6.95 1.54 -0.91
N THR A 256 6.20 0.44 -0.77
CA THR A 256 5.16 0.29 0.25
C THR A 256 5.76 0.32 1.67
N ALA A 257 6.91 -0.34 1.88
CA ALA A 257 7.61 -0.31 3.16
C ALA A 257 8.09 1.10 3.54
N ASN A 258 8.65 1.84 2.58
CA ASN A 258 9.08 3.21 2.79
C ASN A 258 7.90 4.14 3.11
N GLU A 259 6.78 4.00 2.42
CA GLU A 259 5.58 4.78 2.69
C GLU A 259 5.01 4.48 4.09
N GLN A 260 5.03 3.21 4.52
CA GLN A 260 4.62 2.81 5.87
C GLN A 260 5.51 3.44 6.94
N ILE A 261 6.83 3.49 6.73
CA ILE A 261 7.77 4.16 7.64
C ILE A 261 7.48 5.65 7.71
N ALA A 262 7.26 6.32 6.58
CA ALA A 262 6.92 7.74 6.53
C ALA A 262 5.62 8.03 7.32
N ARG A 263 4.56 7.23 7.08
CA ARG A 263 3.30 7.35 7.83
C ARG A 263 3.49 7.15 9.33
N GLN A 264 4.33 6.20 9.75
CA GLN A 264 4.63 5.99 11.17
C GLN A 264 5.37 7.18 11.79
N GLN A 265 6.30 7.78 11.05
CA GLN A 265 7.01 8.99 11.47
C GLN A 265 6.03 10.16 11.64
N ASP A 266 5.13 10.37 10.69
CA ASP A 266 4.10 11.42 10.75
C ASP A 266 3.16 11.23 11.95
N VAL A 267 2.67 10.00 12.17
CA VAL A 267 1.83 9.69 13.34
C VAL A 267 2.57 9.99 14.65
N SER A 268 3.86 9.64 14.74
CA SER A 268 4.65 9.92 15.93
C SER A 268 4.89 11.42 16.16
N ALA A 269 5.06 12.18 15.07
CA ALA A 269 5.23 13.63 15.12
C ALA A 269 3.93 14.31 15.58
N LEU A 270 2.78 13.89 15.03
CA LEU A 270 1.46 14.39 15.42
C LEU A 270 1.12 14.06 16.88
N GLN A 271 1.45 12.86 17.35
CA GLN A 271 1.27 12.48 18.76
C GLN A 271 2.08 13.38 19.70
N ARG A 272 3.33 13.72 19.32
CA ARG A 272 4.16 14.64 20.09
C ARG A 272 3.55 16.04 20.13
N GLN A 273 3.12 16.56 18.99
CA GLN A 273 2.46 17.87 18.91
C GLN A 273 1.18 17.92 19.73
N LEU A 274 0.38 16.85 19.72
CA LEU A 274 -0.82 16.75 20.53
C LEU A 274 -0.48 16.82 22.02
N ALA A 275 0.47 16.00 22.50
CA ALA A 275 0.90 16.01 23.89
C ALA A 275 1.46 17.38 24.32
N GLU A 276 2.26 18.02 23.47
CA GLU A 276 2.76 19.38 23.71
C GLU A 276 1.60 20.38 23.84
N SER A 277 0.61 20.33 22.94
CA SER A 277 -0.56 21.21 22.97
C SER A 277 -1.44 20.98 24.21
N GLU A 278 -1.62 19.73 24.64
CA GLU A 278 -2.36 19.39 25.86
C GLU A 278 -1.64 19.90 27.10
N THR A 279 -0.31 19.79 27.15
CA THR A 279 0.47 20.35 28.26
C THR A 279 0.42 21.87 28.29
N ALA A 280 0.47 22.53 27.13
CA ALA A 280 0.34 23.98 27.02
C ALA A 280 -1.05 24.43 27.50
N ARG A 281 -2.11 23.79 27.02
CA ARG A 281 -3.49 24.06 27.45
C ARG A 281 -3.67 23.83 28.95
N ALA A 282 -3.08 22.79 29.53
CA ALA A 282 -3.15 22.54 30.96
C ALA A 282 -2.46 23.65 31.78
N ARG A 283 -1.31 24.17 31.30
CA ARG A 283 -0.65 25.32 31.92
C ARG A 283 -1.49 26.59 31.84
N ASP A 284 -2.09 26.85 30.68
CA ASP A 284 -2.94 28.03 30.48
C ASP A 284 -4.19 27.97 31.38
N VAL A 285 -4.84 26.81 31.48
CA VAL A 285 -5.97 26.61 32.39
C VAL A 285 -5.55 26.84 33.84
N ALA A 286 -4.40 26.30 34.27
CA ALA A 286 -3.89 26.52 35.63
C ALA A 286 -3.59 28.00 35.90
N ALA A 287 -3.01 28.72 34.93
CA ALA A 287 -2.74 30.15 35.04
C ALA A 287 -4.03 30.97 35.14
N LEU A 288 -5.04 30.67 34.31
CA LEU A 288 -6.35 31.32 34.36
C LEU A 288 -7.08 31.03 35.68
N GLN A 289 -6.98 29.80 36.19
CA GLN A 289 -7.54 29.43 37.48
C GLN A 289 -6.92 30.26 38.61
N ALA A 290 -5.59 30.39 38.62
CA ALA A 290 -4.88 31.21 39.61
C ALA A 290 -5.23 32.70 39.51
N GLN A 291 -5.41 33.22 38.29
CA GLN A 291 -5.87 34.60 38.07
C GLN A 291 -7.29 34.82 38.62
N LEU A 292 -8.20 33.86 38.39
CA LEU A 292 -9.57 33.93 38.91
C LEU A 292 -9.58 33.94 40.45
N ASP A 293 -8.82 33.04 41.08
CA ASP A 293 -8.70 32.97 42.53
C ASP A 293 -8.14 34.28 43.12
N ALA A 294 -7.14 34.88 42.45
CA ALA A 294 -6.59 36.17 42.85
C ALA A 294 -7.61 37.31 42.76
N VAL A 295 -8.42 37.36 41.69
CA VAL A 295 -9.48 38.37 41.52
C VAL A 295 -10.58 38.19 42.56
N LEU A 296 -10.99 36.95 42.84
CA LEU A 296 -11.98 36.66 43.88
C LEU A 296 -11.47 37.06 45.27
N ALA A 297 -10.19 36.76 45.59
CA ALA A 297 -9.55 37.18 46.82
C ALA A 297 -9.52 38.71 46.95
N ALA A 298 -9.07 39.43 45.90
CA ALA A 298 -9.05 40.89 45.89
C ALA A 298 -10.46 41.50 46.06
N GLY A 299 -11.46 40.94 45.37
CA GLY A 299 -12.85 41.36 45.50
C GLY A 299 -13.42 41.15 46.91
N SER A 300 -13.10 40.01 47.55
CA SER A 300 -13.50 39.74 48.93
C SER A 300 -12.84 40.70 49.93
N ALA A 301 -11.57 41.03 49.72
CA ALA A 301 -10.82 41.99 50.55
C ALA A 301 -11.40 43.41 50.41
N GLU A 302 -11.72 43.84 49.19
CA GLU A 302 -12.33 45.14 48.94
C GLU A 302 -13.74 45.22 49.53
N LYS A 303 -14.55 44.17 49.39
CA LYS A 303 -15.85 44.09 50.08
C LYS A 303 -15.68 44.24 51.59
N ALA A 304 -14.72 43.54 52.20
CA ALA A 304 -14.46 43.63 53.64
C ALA A 304 -13.96 45.02 54.06
N ARG A 305 -13.21 45.72 53.20
CA ARG A 305 -12.80 47.11 53.41
C ARG A 305 -13.99 48.06 53.36
N LEU A 306 -14.82 47.97 52.32
CA LEU A 306 -16.01 48.80 52.14
C LEU A 306 -17.01 48.59 53.29
N THR A 307 -17.24 47.35 53.72
CA THR A 307 -18.09 47.06 54.90
C THR A 307 -17.58 47.76 56.16
N ARG A 308 -16.25 47.75 56.40
CA ARG A 308 -15.64 48.47 57.54
C ARG A 308 -15.77 49.98 57.41
N GLN A 309 -15.56 50.53 56.22
CA GLN A 309 -15.73 51.97 55.98
C GLN A 309 -17.18 52.40 56.19
N LEU A 310 -18.15 51.60 55.73
CA LEU A 310 -19.57 51.87 55.95
C LEU A 310 -19.91 51.84 57.45
N SER A 311 -19.46 50.82 58.19
CA SER A 311 -19.72 50.76 59.64
C SER A 311 -19.10 51.94 60.40
N GLN A 312 -17.91 52.38 60.00
CA GLN A 312 -17.26 53.56 60.58
C GLN A 312 -18.04 54.85 60.26
N ALA A 313 -18.52 55.00 59.02
CA ALA A 313 -19.32 56.14 58.62
C ALA A 313 -20.66 56.20 59.37
N CYS A 314 -21.35 55.06 59.54
CA CYS A 314 -22.57 55.00 60.35
C CYS A 314 -22.30 55.43 61.80
N ALA A 315 -21.25 54.90 62.44
CA ALA A 315 -20.89 55.28 63.80
C ALA A 315 -20.52 56.78 63.92
N ALA A 316 -19.87 57.34 62.91
CA ALA A 316 -19.56 58.78 62.88
C ALA A 316 -20.82 59.64 62.75
N VAL A 317 -21.80 59.20 61.94
CA VAL A 317 -23.11 59.89 61.83
C VAL A 317 -23.85 59.84 63.16
N GLU A 318 -23.95 58.67 63.80
CA GLU A 318 -24.56 58.53 65.12
C GLU A 318 -23.89 59.43 66.17
N ALA A 319 -22.56 59.52 66.15
CA ALA A 319 -21.81 60.41 67.04
C ALA A 319 -22.11 61.90 66.79
N LEU A 320 -22.19 62.33 65.52
CA LEU A 320 -22.55 63.70 65.16
C LEU A 320 -24.00 64.04 65.55
N GLU A 321 -24.93 63.11 65.38
CA GLU A 321 -26.32 63.26 65.83
C GLU A 321 -26.41 63.42 67.35
N ALA A 322 -25.68 62.61 68.12
CA ALA A 322 -25.60 62.74 69.57
C ALA A 322 -24.99 64.10 70.00
N GLN A 323 -23.95 64.57 69.29
CA GLN A 323 -23.32 65.86 69.55
C GLN A 323 -24.26 67.04 69.26
N LEU A 324 -25.05 66.95 68.18
CA LEU A 324 -26.10 67.92 67.87
C LEU A 324 -27.23 67.93 68.91
N HIS A 325 -27.62 66.75 69.44
CA HIS A 325 -28.60 66.66 70.50
C HIS A 325 -28.13 67.38 71.77
N LEU A 326 -26.88 67.12 72.19
CA LEU A 326 -26.26 67.81 73.33
C LEU A 326 -26.19 69.33 73.11
N GLN A 327 -25.82 69.79 71.91
CA GLN A 327 -25.81 71.22 71.60
C GLN A 327 -27.21 71.85 71.71
N ARG A 328 -28.25 71.15 71.25
CA ARG A 328 -29.65 71.62 71.39
C ARG A 328 -30.09 71.71 72.84
N GLU A 329 -29.71 70.75 73.68
CA GLU A 329 -30.01 70.78 75.12
C GLU A 329 -29.30 71.95 75.83
N VAL A 330 -28.02 72.17 75.53
CA VAL A 330 -27.25 73.31 76.08
C VAL A 330 -27.87 74.64 75.63
N ALA A 331 -28.21 74.79 74.36
CA ALA A 331 -28.87 76.00 73.86
C ALA A 331 -30.24 76.22 74.53
N ALA A 332 -31.03 75.17 74.74
CA ALA A 332 -32.32 75.25 75.44
C ALA A 332 -32.16 75.64 76.92
N ALA A 333 -31.12 75.16 77.61
CA ALA A 333 -30.79 75.53 78.97
C ALA A 333 -30.40 77.02 79.09
N GLN A 334 -29.55 77.51 78.17
CA GLN A 334 -29.15 78.92 78.11
C GLN A 334 -30.33 79.87 77.88
N VAL A 335 -31.29 79.47 77.03
CA VAL A 335 -32.53 80.26 76.82
C VAL A 335 -33.41 80.30 78.08
N LYS A 336 -33.48 79.21 78.85
CA LYS A 336 -34.21 79.17 80.13
C LYS A 336 -33.61 80.08 81.19
N GLU A 337 -32.28 80.12 81.32
CA GLU A 337 -31.60 80.98 82.29
C GLU A 337 -31.70 82.48 81.95
N GLY A 338 -31.73 82.82 80.66
CA GLY A 338 -31.91 84.21 80.20
C GLY A 338 -33.32 84.78 80.39
N SER A 339 -34.34 83.96 80.61
CA SER A 339 -35.73 84.39 80.80
C SER A 339 -36.12 84.62 82.27
N THR A 340 -35.23 84.34 83.23
CA THR A 340 -35.45 84.52 84.68
C THR A 340 -34.75 85.75 85.27
N SER A 341 -34.14 86.59 84.43
CA SER A 341 -33.66 87.94 84.78
C SER A 341 -34.61 89.00 84.24
#